data_AF-A0A0D3DXA2-F1
#
_entry.id   AF-A0A0D3DXA2-F1
#
_cell.length_a   1.000
_cell.length_b   1.000
_cell.length_c   1.000
_cell.angle_alpha   90.00
_cell.angle_beta   90.00
_cell.angle_gamma   90.00
#
_symmetry.space_group_name_H-M   'P 1'
#
loop_
_entity.id
_entity.type
_entity.pdbx_description
1 polymer ?
#
loop_
_entity_poly.entity_id
_entity_poly.type
_entity_poly.pdbx_seq_one_letter_code
_entity_poly.pdbx_strand_id
1 'polypeptide(L)'
;MGYPHSCVVMRKFFLAVCTSTSKTLSFSHSLSSLRKPFPVLRSSEPKIMEESQEELALTQLRKSVEKLSSSTEGYEAPTLMRFLVARSMNPHKAAKMFVDWQKWRASLVPPNGITDSEVKDELDFRKVCLQGPTKSGHPMVLVITSKHFPAKDQVIFKKFVVHVLDKTIASGIKGKEVGDEKLVAVIDLSNITYKNLDARGLITGFQFLQSYYPERLAKCYILHMPGFFLTVWRFVCRFLDKATKEKIVIVTEGEEERKFKEEIELDALPEEYGGRAKLTLIQDVLLPQTAPQMLTTNNDNV
;
A
#
# COMPACT_ATOMS: atom_id res chain seq x y z
N MET A 1 -17.85 -37.44 -22.81
CA MET A 1 -17.17 -36.38 -23.57
C MET A 1 -18.01 -35.12 -23.49
N GLY A 2 -17.55 -34.11 -22.74
CA GLY A 2 -18.24 -32.84 -22.58
C GLY A 2 -17.25 -31.79 -22.10
N TYR A 3 -16.96 -30.80 -22.95
CA TYR A 3 -16.11 -29.67 -22.61
C TYR A 3 -16.88 -28.70 -21.70
N PRO A 4 -16.28 -28.14 -20.64
CA PRO A 4 -16.99 -27.25 -19.74
C PRO A 4 -17.14 -25.83 -20.32
N HIS A 5 -18.31 -25.26 -20.07
CA HIS A 5 -18.85 -23.97 -20.51
C HIS A 5 -17.99 -22.72 -20.19
N SER A 6 -16.82 -22.85 -19.54
CA SER A 6 -15.91 -21.74 -19.24
C SER A 6 -15.08 -21.27 -20.44
N CYS A 7 -14.98 -22.08 -21.50
CA CYS A 7 -14.13 -21.76 -22.65
C CYS A 7 -14.80 -20.82 -23.68
N VAL A 8 -16.12 -20.64 -23.62
CA VAL A 8 -16.89 -19.85 -24.61
C VAL A 8 -16.95 -18.37 -24.26
N VAL A 9 -16.87 -18.01 -22.98
CA VAL A 9 -16.89 -16.60 -22.53
C VAL A 9 -15.55 -15.90 -22.83
N MET A 10 -14.43 -16.63 -22.78
CA MET A 10 -13.10 -16.08 -23.06
C MET A 10 -12.85 -15.82 -24.56
N ARG A 11 -13.48 -16.60 -25.47
CA ARG A 11 -13.34 -16.38 -26.92
C ARG A 11 -14.00 -15.09 -27.41
N LYS A 12 -15.04 -14.60 -26.73
CA LYS A 12 -15.64 -13.29 -27.03
C LYS A 12 -14.84 -12.10 -26.49
N PHE A 13 -13.89 -12.34 -25.59
CA PHE A 13 -13.08 -11.28 -24.97
C PHE A 13 -11.88 -10.86 -25.83
N PHE A 14 -11.42 -11.73 -26.74
CA PHE A 14 -10.19 -11.51 -27.53
C PHE A 14 -10.38 -10.74 -28.85
N LEU A 15 -11.61 -10.50 -29.32
CA LEU A 15 -11.83 -9.94 -30.66
C LEU A 15 -12.18 -8.44 -30.71
N ALA A 16 -12.27 -7.74 -29.57
CA ALA A 16 -12.86 -6.39 -29.52
C ALA A 16 -11.90 -5.23 -29.20
N VAL A 17 -10.58 -5.45 -29.11
CA VAL A 17 -9.63 -4.38 -28.72
C VAL A 17 -8.39 -4.37 -29.61
N CYS A 18 -8.61 -4.19 -30.92
CA CYS A 18 -7.55 -3.84 -31.86
C CYS A 18 -8.04 -2.73 -32.78
N THR A 19 -7.91 -1.46 -32.37
CA THR A 19 -7.78 -0.33 -33.30
C THR A 19 -7.29 0.94 -32.58
N SER A 20 -6.27 1.57 -33.18
CA SER A 20 -5.91 3.01 -33.12
C SER A 20 -5.18 3.52 -31.88
N THR A 21 -4.12 4.34 -31.92
CA THR A 21 -3.10 4.78 -32.90
C THR A 21 -2.17 5.73 -32.14
N SER A 22 -0.86 5.67 -32.41
CA SER A 22 0.21 6.56 -31.91
C SER A 22 0.01 8.03 -32.27
N LYS A 23 0.52 8.96 -31.43
CA LYS A 23 1.07 10.27 -31.83
C LYS A 23 2.05 10.81 -30.79
N THR A 24 3.27 11.03 -31.23
CA THR A 24 4.39 11.74 -30.58
C THR A 24 4.25 13.25 -30.78
N LEU A 25 4.62 14.07 -29.78
CA LEU A 25 4.90 15.49 -29.98
C LEU A 25 6.17 15.89 -29.20
N SER A 26 7.16 16.41 -29.91
CA SER A 26 8.31 17.14 -29.39
C SER A 26 8.03 18.64 -29.40
N PHE A 27 8.62 19.39 -28.46
CA PHE A 27 8.84 20.83 -28.62
C PHE A 27 10.09 21.24 -27.83
N SER A 28 10.84 22.19 -28.39
CA SER A 28 12.20 22.54 -28.03
C SER A 28 12.35 24.03 -27.65
N HIS A 29 13.46 24.29 -26.93
CA HIS A 29 14.26 25.52 -26.79
C HIS A 29 13.81 26.73 -25.94
N SER A 30 14.58 26.90 -24.85
CA SER A 30 15.52 28.02 -24.54
C SER A 30 15.00 29.38 -24.09
N LEU A 31 15.46 29.82 -22.89
CA LEU A 31 16.42 30.93 -22.72
C LEU A 31 16.74 31.13 -21.23
N SER A 32 18.00 30.90 -20.85
CA SER A 32 18.54 31.20 -19.52
C SER A 32 19.23 32.57 -19.51
N SER A 33 18.79 33.47 -18.64
CA SER A 33 19.44 34.75 -18.35
C SER A 33 19.82 34.82 -16.87
N LEU A 34 21.10 35.11 -16.64
CA LEU A 34 21.77 35.21 -15.35
C LEU A 34 21.19 36.34 -14.48
N ARG A 35 20.71 36.02 -13.27
CA ARG A 35 20.55 36.97 -12.17
C ARG A 35 21.46 36.58 -11.01
N LYS A 36 22.27 37.53 -10.54
CA LYS A 36 23.16 37.40 -9.38
C LYS A 36 22.33 37.27 -8.08
N PRO A 37 22.81 36.56 -7.05
CA PRO A 37 22.06 36.35 -5.82
C PRO A 37 22.10 37.60 -4.92
N PHE A 38 20.92 38.06 -4.49
CA PHE A 38 20.77 38.89 -3.29
C PHE A 38 20.75 37.99 -2.05
N PRO A 39 21.23 38.45 -0.88
CA PRO A 39 21.20 37.66 0.34
C PRO A 39 19.76 37.50 0.82
N VAL A 40 19.28 36.26 0.87
CA VAL A 40 17.96 35.94 1.44
C VAL A 40 18.09 35.94 2.96
N LEU A 41 17.45 36.91 3.61
CA LEU A 41 17.12 36.85 5.04
C LEU A 41 16.19 35.64 5.24
N ARG A 42 16.66 34.63 5.97
CA ARG A 42 15.88 33.43 6.33
C ARG A 42 14.83 33.82 7.36
N SER A 43 13.60 34.10 6.94
CA SER A 43 12.48 34.28 7.86
C SER A 43 12.00 32.93 8.41
N SER A 44 11.74 32.88 9.71
CA SER A 44 11.18 31.75 10.46
C SER A 44 9.66 31.59 10.30
N GLU A 45 9.04 32.42 9.46
CA GLU A 45 7.60 32.53 9.23
C GLU A 45 6.90 31.34 8.52
N PRO A 46 7.51 30.62 7.55
CA PRO A 46 6.76 29.60 6.83
C PRO A 46 6.40 28.38 7.70
N LYS A 47 7.25 28.03 8.68
CA LYS A 47 7.03 26.85 9.53
C LYS A 47 5.93 27.06 10.57
N ILE A 48 5.85 28.25 11.17
CA ILE A 48 4.83 28.60 12.17
C ILE A 48 3.44 28.66 11.54
N MET A 49 3.35 29.18 10.31
CA MET A 49 2.08 29.26 9.58
C MET A 49 1.57 27.87 9.16
N GLU A 50 2.47 26.94 8.81
CA GLU A 50 2.14 25.56 8.44
C GLU A 50 1.64 24.75 9.65
N GLU A 51 2.34 24.82 10.79
CA GLU A 51 1.92 24.17 12.04
C GLU A 51 0.52 24.68 12.50
N SER A 52 0.25 25.98 12.34
CA SER A 52 -1.06 26.57 12.68
C SER A 52 -2.20 26.10 11.75
N GLN A 53 -1.91 25.89 10.45
CA GLN A 53 -2.90 25.37 9.49
C GLN A 53 -3.23 23.91 9.76
N GLU A 54 -2.22 23.10 10.12
CA GLU A 54 -2.39 21.69 10.48
C GLU A 54 -3.25 21.50 11.73
N GLU A 55 -2.99 22.26 12.80
CA GLU A 55 -3.78 22.22 14.03
C GLU A 55 -5.25 22.61 13.80
N LEU A 56 -5.48 23.62 12.96
CA LEU A 56 -6.83 24.03 12.57
C LEU A 56 -7.55 22.91 11.79
N ALA A 57 -6.88 22.29 10.83
CA ALA A 57 -7.43 21.19 10.04
C ALA A 57 -7.77 19.98 10.92
N LEU A 58 -6.89 19.62 11.86
CA LEU A 58 -7.14 18.56 12.84
C LEU A 58 -8.36 18.88 13.72
N THR A 59 -8.48 20.12 14.19
CA THR A 59 -9.62 20.55 15.00
C THR A 59 -10.94 20.46 14.21
N GLN A 60 -10.94 20.89 12.95
CA GLN A 60 -12.11 20.80 12.08
C GLN A 60 -12.47 19.35 11.72
N LEU A 61 -11.46 18.48 11.59
CA LEU A 61 -11.68 17.06 11.36
C LEU A 61 -12.37 16.42 12.57
N ARG A 62 -11.86 16.62 13.78
CA ARG A 62 -12.45 16.08 15.02
C ARG A 62 -13.93 16.49 15.17
N LYS A 63 -14.22 17.79 15.02
CA LYS A 63 -15.59 18.31 15.01
C LYS A 63 -16.47 17.70 13.92
N SER A 64 -15.91 17.41 12.76
CA SER A 64 -16.66 16.77 11.66
C SER A 64 -16.93 15.29 11.94
N VAL A 65 -16.02 14.59 12.60
CA VAL A 65 -16.21 13.20 13.05
C VAL A 65 -17.32 13.11 14.09
N GLU A 66 -17.34 14.02 15.07
CA GLU A 66 -18.42 14.12 16.08
C GLU A 66 -19.79 14.33 15.43
N LYS A 67 -19.88 15.23 14.44
CA LYS A 67 -21.12 15.46 13.66
C LYS A 67 -21.59 14.23 12.90
N LEU A 68 -20.69 13.30 12.59
CA LEU A 68 -21.00 12.02 11.95
C LEU A 68 -21.34 10.91 12.97
N SER A 69 -21.56 11.27 14.25
CA SER A 69 -21.87 10.34 15.35
C SER A 69 -20.77 9.29 15.57
N SER A 70 -19.51 9.68 15.40
CA SER A 70 -18.34 8.86 15.70
C SER A 70 -17.36 9.63 16.60
N SER A 71 -16.32 8.96 17.09
CA SER A 71 -15.30 9.53 17.96
C SER A 71 -13.90 9.36 17.38
N THR A 72 -13.01 10.31 17.67
CA THR A 72 -11.55 10.20 17.42
C THR A 72 -10.79 9.78 18.68
N GLU A 73 -11.48 9.40 19.75
CA GLU A 73 -10.88 8.90 20.99
C GLU A 73 -9.99 7.67 20.73
N GLY A 74 -8.84 7.62 21.39
CA GLY A 74 -7.82 6.60 21.16
C GLY A 74 -6.97 6.81 19.90
N TYR A 75 -7.16 7.90 19.14
CA TYR A 75 -6.37 8.19 17.94
C TYR A 75 -5.59 9.51 18.05
N GLU A 76 -4.27 9.38 18.00
CA GLU A 76 -3.34 10.51 18.08
C GLU A 76 -3.31 11.34 16.79
N ALA A 77 -2.81 12.58 16.90
CA ALA A 77 -2.71 13.53 15.79
C ALA A 77 -2.01 12.97 14.53
N PRO A 78 -0.91 12.20 14.63
CA PRO A 78 -0.27 11.60 13.45
C PRO A 78 -1.19 10.63 12.69
N THR A 79 -2.03 9.89 13.41
CA THR A 79 -3.03 9.01 12.77
C THR A 79 -4.06 9.81 11.99
N LEU A 80 -4.62 10.85 12.61
CA LEU A 80 -5.63 11.69 11.97
C LEU A 80 -5.07 12.48 10.78
N MET A 81 -3.81 12.90 10.86
CA MET A 81 -3.13 13.64 9.78
C MET A 81 -3.06 12.82 8.49
N ARG A 82 -2.86 11.50 8.55
CA ARG A 82 -2.87 10.65 7.33
C ARG A 82 -4.18 10.76 6.56
N PHE A 83 -5.31 10.85 7.24
CA PHE A 83 -6.62 11.02 6.60
C PHE A 83 -6.78 12.40 5.98
N LEU A 84 -6.24 13.45 6.62
CA LEU A 84 -6.20 14.79 6.06
C LEU A 84 -5.36 14.84 4.79
N VAL A 85 -4.13 14.32 4.82
CA VAL A 85 -3.22 14.29 3.66
C VAL A 85 -3.86 13.52 2.50
N ALA A 86 -4.43 12.33 2.76
CA ALA A 86 -5.12 11.52 1.75
C ALA A 86 -6.36 12.20 1.13
N ARG A 87 -6.86 13.28 1.74
CA ARG A 87 -7.97 14.10 1.25
C ARG A 87 -7.57 15.56 1.04
N SER A 88 -6.30 15.80 0.73
CA SER A 88 -5.76 17.13 0.37
C SER A 88 -6.09 18.19 1.41
N MET A 89 -5.91 17.84 2.69
CA MET A 89 -6.20 18.68 3.85
C MET A 89 -7.66 19.13 3.97
N ASN A 90 -8.61 18.45 3.32
CA ASN A 90 -10.04 18.75 3.46
C ASN A 90 -10.64 18.02 4.68
N PRO A 91 -11.02 18.74 5.76
CA PRO A 91 -11.39 18.08 7.02
C PRO A 91 -12.69 17.30 6.95
N HIS A 92 -13.68 17.75 6.17
CA HIS A 92 -14.95 17.05 6.02
C HIS A 92 -14.81 15.74 5.24
N LYS A 93 -14.06 15.75 4.13
CA LYS A 93 -13.78 14.54 3.34
C LYS A 93 -12.92 13.55 4.13
N ALA A 94 -11.93 14.05 4.87
CA ALA A 94 -11.09 13.24 5.74
C ALA A 94 -11.89 12.62 6.89
N ALA A 95 -12.78 13.38 7.55
CA ALA A 95 -13.68 12.86 8.58
C ALA A 95 -14.59 11.76 8.04
N LYS A 96 -15.18 11.93 6.84
CA LYS A 96 -15.98 10.88 6.22
C LYS A 96 -15.14 9.60 5.99
N MET A 97 -13.94 9.75 5.42
CA MET A 97 -13.04 8.62 5.18
C MET A 97 -12.65 7.91 6.48
N PHE A 98 -12.39 8.67 7.54
CA PHE A 98 -12.05 8.14 8.86
C PHE A 98 -13.21 7.32 9.46
N VAL A 99 -14.44 7.84 9.42
CA VAL A 99 -15.63 7.12 9.90
C VAL A 99 -15.91 5.86 9.08
N ASP A 100 -15.77 5.93 7.75
CA ASP A 100 -15.93 4.76 6.88
C ASP A 100 -14.86 3.69 7.19
N TRP A 101 -13.63 4.11 7.48
CA TRP A 101 -12.54 3.23 7.91
C TRP A 101 -12.84 2.58 9.26
N GLN A 102 -13.30 3.33 10.27
CA GLN A 102 -13.67 2.77 11.59
C GLN A 102 -14.73 1.67 11.45
N LYS A 103 -15.79 1.94 10.67
CA LYS A 103 -16.87 0.97 10.41
C LYS A 103 -16.35 -0.28 9.70
N TRP A 104 -15.53 -0.10 8.66
CA TRP A 104 -14.93 -1.23 7.95
C TRP A 104 -14.01 -2.05 8.88
N ARG A 105 -13.19 -1.38 9.69
CA ARG A 105 -12.25 -2.05 10.59
C ARG A 105 -12.99 -2.87 11.63
N ALA A 106 -14.02 -2.31 12.26
CA ALA A 106 -14.89 -3.02 13.21
C ALA A 106 -15.63 -4.23 12.59
N SER A 107 -15.90 -4.19 11.28
CA SER A 107 -16.58 -5.31 10.59
C SER A 107 -15.67 -6.51 10.28
N LEU A 108 -14.35 -6.31 10.24
CA LEU A 108 -13.40 -7.31 9.71
C LEU A 108 -12.31 -7.70 10.71
N VAL A 109 -11.88 -6.76 11.56
CA VAL A 109 -10.73 -6.89 12.46
C VAL A 109 -11.24 -7.03 13.89
N PRO A 110 -10.99 -8.17 14.56
CA PRO A 110 -11.32 -8.33 15.98
C PRO A 110 -10.59 -7.29 16.85
N PRO A 111 -11.07 -7.02 18.08
CA PRO A 111 -10.42 -6.07 18.98
C PRO A 111 -8.96 -6.39 19.29
N ASN A 112 -8.53 -7.65 19.24
CA ASN A 112 -7.14 -8.04 19.49
C ASN A 112 -6.29 -8.14 18.21
N GLY A 113 -6.78 -7.59 17.10
CA GLY A 113 -6.21 -7.80 15.78
C GLY A 113 -6.54 -9.19 15.22
N ILE A 114 -6.00 -9.47 14.04
CA ILE A 114 -6.15 -10.78 13.37
C ILE A 114 -4.93 -11.63 13.71
N THR A 115 -5.17 -12.82 14.27
CA THR A 115 -4.10 -13.73 14.66
C THR A 115 -3.64 -14.63 13.51
N ASP A 116 -2.41 -15.15 13.57
CA ASP A 116 -1.88 -16.13 12.61
C ASP A 116 -2.81 -17.35 12.46
N SER A 117 -3.48 -17.76 13.53
CA SER A 117 -4.40 -18.91 13.52
C SER A 117 -5.65 -18.68 12.67
N GLU A 118 -6.18 -17.46 12.61
CA GLU A 118 -7.37 -17.11 11.81
C GLU A 118 -7.09 -17.10 10.31
N VAL A 119 -5.82 -16.94 9.93
CA VAL A 119 -5.37 -16.82 8.53
C VAL A 119 -4.36 -17.90 8.17
N LYS A 120 -4.33 -18.99 8.95
CA LYS A 120 -3.35 -20.08 8.80
C LYS A 120 -3.33 -20.67 7.40
N ASP A 121 -4.51 -20.92 6.83
CA ASP A 121 -4.65 -21.48 5.47
C ASP A 121 -3.96 -20.59 4.42
N GLU A 122 -3.95 -19.28 4.61
CA GLU A 122 -3.28 -18.33 3.73
C GLU A 122 -1.77 -18.24 4.00
N LEU A 123 -1.36 -18.37 5.26
CA LEU A 123 0.05 -18.39 5.71
C LEU A 123 0.80 -19.67 5.31
N ASP A 124 0.11 -20.81 5.27
CA ASP A 124 0.66 -22.11 4.89
C ASP A 124 1.20 -22.12 3.45
N PHE A 125 0.69 -21.23 2.58
CA PHE A 125 1.25 -21.04 1.24
C PHE A 125 2.63 -20.38 1.24
N ARG A 126 3.10 -19.79 2.37
CA ARG A 126 4.43 -19.18 2.52
C ARG A 126 4.76 -18.20 1.38
N LYS A 127 3.77 -17.38 1.03
CA LYS A 127 3.77 -16.47 -0.13
C LYS A 127 4.10 -15.02 0.19
N VAL A 128 4.25 -14.68 1.48
CA VAL A 128 4.58 -13.32 1.93
C VAL A 128 5.79 -13.35 2.84
N CYS A 129 6.74 -12.48 2.55
CA CYS A 129 7.96 -12.28 3.32
C CYS A 129 8.03 -10.82 3.75
N LEU A 130 8.69 -10.56 4.88
CA LEU A 130 8.89 -9.23 5.41
C LEU A 130 10.38 -9.02 5.63
N GLN A 131 10.88 -7.91 5.11
CA GLN A 131 12.27 -7.54 5.00
C GLN A 131 12.42 -6.05 5.35
N GLY A 132 13.65 -5.56 5.42
CA GLY A 132 13.93 -4.14 5.62
C GLY A 132 14.66 -3.83 6.93
N PRO A 133 14.86 -2.54 7.23
CA PRO A 133 14.33 -1.38 6.48
C PRO A 133 14.98 -1.19 5.09
N THR A 134 14.24 -0.60 4.15
CA THR A 134 14.75 -0.10 2.86
C THR A 134 15.56 1.19 3.05
N LYS A 135 16.13 1.74 1.97
CA LYS A 135 16.82 3.04 1.98
C LYS A 135 15.94 4.19 2.50
N SER A 136 14.65 4.17 2.18
CA SER A 136 13.68 5.15 2.70
C SER A 136 13.29 4.92 4.16
N GLY A 137 13.83 3.90 4.81
CA GLY A 137 13.58 3.58 6.21
C GLY A 137 12.31 2.77 6.46
N HIS A 138 11.64 2.32 5.40
CA HIS A 138 10.37 1.61 5.48
C HIS A 138 10.56 0.08 5.44
N PRO A 139 9.72 -0.70 6.14
CA PRO A 139 9.66 -2.15 5.94
C PRO A 139 9.26 -2.49 4.50
N MET A 140 9.84 -3.57 3.98
CA MET A 140 9.55 -4.13 2.66
C MET A 140 8.73 -5.42 2.79
N VAL A 141 7.54 -5.45 2.21
CA VAL A 141 6.75 -6.68 2.05
C VAL A 141 6.98 -7.26 0.66
N LEU A 142 7.40 -8.53 0.59
CA LEU A 142 7.59 -9.28 -0.65
C LEU A 142 6.50 -10.33 -0.81
N VAL A 143 5.77 -10.28 -1.93
CA VAL A 143 4.72 -11.23 -2.30
C VAL A 143 5.21 -12.12 -3.44
N ILE A 144 5.34 -13.42 -3.18
CA ILE A 144 5.75 -14.44 -4.15
C ILE A 144 4.49 -14.99 -4.82
N THR A 145 4.13 -14.43 -5.98
CA THR A 145 2.81 -14.66 -6.60
C THR A 145 2.64 -16.08 -7.14
N SER A 146 3.72 -16.78 -7.49
CA SER A 146 3.66 -18.19 -7.90
C SER A 146 3.19 -19.13 -6.78
N LYS A 147 3.25 -18.68 -5.52
CA LYS A 147 2.69 -19.39 -4.35
C LYS A 147 1.27 -18.93 -3.99
N HIS A 148 0.76 -17.90 -4.66
CA HIS A 148 -0.60 -17.42 -4.45
C HIS A 148 -1.60 -18.27 -5.26
N PHE A 149 -2.70 -18.64 -4.62
CA PHE A 149 -3.84 -19.28 -5.26
C PHE A 149 -5.12 -18.53 -4.85
N PRO A 150 -6.11 -18.38 -5.76
CA PRO A 150 -7.37 -17.75 -5.42
C PRO A 150 -8.02 -18.40 -4.20
N ALA A 151 -8.31 -17.59 -3.19
CA ALA A 151 -8.86 -18.09 -1.94
C ALA A 151 -10.29 -18.61 -2.11
N LYS A 152 -10.58 -19.76 -1.48
CA LYS A 152 -11.94 -20.33 -1.42
C LYS A 152 -12.84 -19.45 -0.56
N ASP A 153 -12.31 -18.97 0.57
CA ASP A 153 -12.99 -18.05 1.46
C ASP A 153 -12.42 -16.63 1.30
N GLN A 154 -13.24 -15.74 0.77
CA GLN A 154 -12.86 -14.36 0.50
C GLN A 154 -12.81 -13.51 1.78
N VAL A 155 -13.47 -13.92 2.87
CA VAL A 155 -13.40 -13.26 4.17
C VAL A 155 -12.06 -13.59 4.83
N ILE A 156 -11.64 -14.86 4.83
CA ILE A 156 -10.32 -15.26 5.34
C ILE A 156 -9.21 -14.57 4.54
N PHE A 157 -9.32 -14.51 3.21
CA PHE A 157 -8.35 -13.79 2.39
C PHE A 157 -8.27 -12.30 2.73
N LYS A 158 -9.40 -11.62 2.90
CA LYS A 158 -9.42 -10.22 3.34
C LYS A 158 -8.76 -10.06 4.71
N LYS A 159 -9.06 -10.93 5.66
CA LYS A 159 -8.39 -10.95 6.97
C LYS A 159 -6.88 -11.13 6.83
N PHE A 160 -6.43 -12.05 5.96
CA PHE A 160 -5.03 -12.26 5.66
C PHE A 160 -4.35 -11.00 5.10
N VAL A 161 -4.98 -10.30 4.16
CA VAL A 161 -4.45 -9.04 3.63
C VAL A 161 -4.31 -7.99 4.74
N VAL A 162 -5.31 -7.85 5.62
CA VAL A 162 -5.21 -6.93 6.77
C VAL A 162 -4.07 -7.35 7.70
N HIS A 163 -3.99 -8.64 8.07
CA HIS A 163 -2.92 -9.17 8.91
C HIS A 163 -1.53 -8.85 8.35
N VAL A 164 -1.32 -9.04 7.04
CA VAL A 164 -0.06 -8.71 6.37
C VAL A 164 0.25 -7.22 6.46
N LEU A 165 -0.73 -6.35 6.17
CA LEU A 165 -0.54 -4.91 6.17
C LEU A 165 -0.26 -4.38 7.58
N ASP A 166 -1.07 -4.77 8.57
CA ASP A 166 -0.90 -4.36 9.97
C ASP A 166 0.46 -4.82 10.51
N LYS A 167 0.85 -6.08 10.29
CA LYS A 167 2.14 -6.62 10.76
C LYS A 167 3.32 -5.93 10.08
N THR A 168 3.22 -5.62 8.78
CA THR A 168 4.25 -4.87 8.04
C THR A 168 4.39 -3.45 8.56
N ILE A 169 3.28 -2.73 8.80
CA ILE A 169 3.34 -1.36 9.32
C ILE A 169 3.89 -1.35 10.74
N ALA A 170 3.45 -2.29 11.59
CA ALA A 170 3.90 -2.40 12.97
C ALA A 170 5.42 -2.67 13.07
N SER A 171 6.01 -3.43 12.15
CA SER A 171 7.46 -3.66 12.15
C SER A 171 8.27 -2.41 11.83
N GLY A 172 7.65 -1.40 11.21
CA GLY A 172 8.27 -0.10 10.93
C GLY A 172 8.22 0.90 12.08
N ILE A 173 7.44 0.64 13.13
CA ILE A 173 7.27 1.58 14.25
C ILE A 173 8.48 1.51 15.18
N LYS A 174 9.17 2.64 15.34
CA LYS A 174 10.33 2.79 16.25
C LYS A 174 9.90 3.53 17.52
N GLY A 175 9.32 2.79 18.46
CA GLY A 175 8.88 3.33 19.76
C GLY A 175 7.43 3.82 19.75
N LYS A 176 7.16 4.98 19.15
CA LYS A 176 5.79 5.53 19.04
C LYS A 176 5.42 5.84 17.59
N GLU A 177 4.13 5.93 17.32
CA GLU A 177 3.62 6.37 16.03
C GLU A 177 3.94 7.86 15.79
N VAL A 178 4.55 8.14 14.65
CA VAL A 178 4.87 9.47 14.12
C VAL A 178 4.09 9.78 12.84
N GLY A 179 3.36 8.81 12.29
CA GLY A 179 2.41 9.00 11.18
C GLY A 179 2.99 8.75 9.80
N ASP A 180 4.30 8.53 9.68
CA ASP A 180 5.01 8.26 8.44
C ASP A 180 5.43 6.78 8.30
N GLU A 181 4.84 5.88 9.08
CA GLU A 181 5.16 4.46 8.95
C GLU A 181 4.50 3.90 7.70
N LYS A 182 5.27 3.87 6.63
CA LYS A 182 4.89 3.35 5.33
C LYS A 182 5.52 1.99 5.09
N LEU A 183 5.07 1.33 4.03
CA LEU A 183 5.65 0.10 3.50
C LEU A 183 6.07 0.29 2.04
N VAL A 184 7.10 -0.46 1.66
CA VAL A 184 7.44 -0.73 0.26
C VAL A 184 6.93 -2.12 -0.08
N ALA A 185 6.09 -2.23 -1.12
CA ALA A 185 5.59 -3.51 -1.59
C ALA A 185 6.40 -3.99 -2.78
N VAL A 186 6.75 -5.28 -2.80
CA VAL A 186 7.37 -5.96 -3.94
C VAL A 186 6.49 -7.14 -4.32
N ILE A 187 6.01 -7.17 -5.56
CA ILE A 187 5.18 -8.25 -6.10
C ILE A 187 6.02 -8.97 -7.14
N ASP A 188 6.46 -10.18 -6.82
CA ASP A 188 7.20 -11.01 -7.74
C ASP A 188 6.24 -11.90 -8.55
N LEU A 189 6.27 -11.73 -9.87
CA LEU A 189 5.49 -12.53 -10.82
C LEU A 189 6.31 -13.64 -11.46
N SER A 190 7.51 -13.94 -10.96
CA SER A 190 8.29 -15.10 -11.41
C SER A 190 7.49 -16.39 -11.27
N ASN A 191 7.53 -17.22 -12.31
CA ASN A 191 6.94 -18.56 -12.36
C ASN A 191 5.42 -18.60 -12.16
N ILE A 192 4.70 -17.49 -12.34
CA ILE A 192 3.23 -17.53 -12.27
C ILE A 192 2.66 -18.34 -13.44
N THR A 193 1.57 -19.05 -13.15
CA THR A 193 0.78 -19.78 -14.15
C THR A 193 -0.68 -19.35 -14.07
N TYR A 194 -1.53 -19.87 -14.96
CA TYR A 194 -2.97 -19.61 -14.93
C TYR A 194 -3.65 -20.01 -13.61
N LYS A 195 -3.08 -20.96 -12.85
CA LYS A 195 -3.60 -21.36 -11.53
C LYS A 195 -3.44 -20.28 -10.46
N ASN A 196 -2.47 -19.38 -10.65
CA ASN A 196 -2.16 -18.30 -9.71
C ASN A 196 -2.91 -17.00 -10.04
N LEU A 197 -3.63 -16.94 -11.17
CA LEU A 197 -4.32 -15.72 -11.59
C LEU A 197 -5.51 -15.42 -10.70
N ASP A 198 -5.35 -14.39 -9.87
CA ASP A 198 -6.42 -13.85 -9.02
C ASP A 198 -6.52 -12.32 -9.16
N ALA A 199 -7.18 -11.86 -10.22
CA ALA A 199 -7.42 -10.43 -10.42
C ALA A 199 -8.22 -9.83 -9.24
N ARG A 200 -9.14 -10.61 -8.64
CA ARG A 200 -9.96 -10.16 -7.52
C ARG A 200 -9.12 -9.99 -6.25
N GLY A 201 -8.22 -10.93 -5.98
CA GLY A 201 -7.26 -10.84 -4.88
C GLY A 201 -6.37 -9.61 -5.01
N LEU A 202 -5.80 -9.38 -6.19
CA LEU A 202 -4.96 -8.21 -6.45
C LEU A 202 -5.74 -6.89 -6.31
N ILE A 203 -6.98 -6.82 -6.85
CA ILE A 203 -7.87 -5.66 -6.68
C ILE A 203 -8.16 -5.43 -5.18
N THR A 204 -8.42 -6.49 -4.41
CA THR A 204 -8.70 -6.39 -2.97
C THR A 204 -7.52 -5.77 -2.21
N GLY A 205 -6.30 -6.24 -2.49
CA GLY A 205 -5.09 -5.70 -1.86
C GLY A 205 -4.91 -4.19 -2.11
N PHE A 206 -5.03 -3.77 -3.37
CA PHE A 206 -4.94 -2.34 -3.69
C PHE A 206 -6.11 -1.52 -3.17
N GLN A 207 -7.32 -2.05 -3.18
CA GLN A 207 -8.49 -1.38 -2.62
C GLN A 207 -8.32 -1.12 -1.12
N PHE A 208 -7.71 -2.04 -0.38
CA PHE A 208 -7.39 -1.83 1.03
C PHE A 208 -6.34 -0.74 1.19
N LEU A 209 -5.25 -0.79 0.42
CA LEU A 209 -4.22 0.24 0.45
C LEU A 209 -4.77 1.65 0.19
N GLN A 210 -5.61 1.84 -0.83
CA GLN A 210 -6.14 3.16 -1.21
C GLN A 210 -7.28 3.66 -0.30
N SER A 211 -8.07 2.75 0.29
CA SER A 211 -9.30 3.11 1.02
C SER A 211 -9.15 3.07 2.53
N TYR A 212 -8.32 2.17 3.05
CA TYR A 212 -8.26 1.85 4.48
C TYR A 212 -6.87 1.97 5.10
N TYR A 213 -5.83 2.16 4.28
CA TYR A 213 -4.46 2.41 4.73
C TYR A 213 -3.92 3.71 4.10
N PRO A 214 -4.61 4.86 4.31
CA PRO A 214 -4.21 6.13 3.74
C PRO A 214 -2.77 6.46 4.11
N GLU A 215 -2.01 6.95 3.14
CA GLU A 215 -0.60 7.34 3.32
C GLU A 215 0.31 6.22 3.87
N ARG A 216 -0.04 4.93 3.74
CA ARG A 216 0.81 3.80 4.17
C ARG A 216 1.61 3.14 3.05
N LEU A 217 1.23 3.28 1.78
CA LEU A 217 2.04 2.78 0.66
C LEU A 217 3.06 3.85 0.25
N ALA A 218 4.36 3.56 0.38
CA ALA A 218 5.43 4.41 -0.15
C ALA A 218 5.64 4.13 -1.65
N LYS A 219 5.91 2.87 -1.98
CA LYS A 219 6.18 2.41 -3.36
C LYS A 219 5.73 0.96 -3.54
N CYS A 220 5.35 0.59 -4.76
CA CYS A 220 5.05 -0.79 -5.13
C CYS A 220 5.86 -1.17 -6.37
N TYR A 221 6.74 -2.16 -6.26
CA TYR A 221 7.51 -2.70 -7.38
C TYR A 221 6.88 -4.00 -7.86
N ILE A 222 6.70 -4.15 -9.16
CA ILE A 222 6.25 -5.40 -9.78
C ILE A 222 7.41 -5.98 -10.58
N LEU A 223 7.91 -7.13 -10.15
CA LEU A 223 9.05 -7.81 -10.77
C LEU A 223 8.58 -8.90 -11.73
N HIS A 224 9.39 -9.16 -12.76
CA HIS A 224 9.27 -10.33 -13.64
C HIS A 224 7.87 -10.50 -14.28
N MET A 225 7.21 -9.41 -14.67
CA MET A 225 5.88 -9.46 -15.25
C MET A 225 5.88 -10.20 -16.60
N PRO A 226 5.25 -11.38 -16.73
CA PRO A 226 5.20 -12.08 -18.01
C PRO A 226 4.20 -11.40 -18.95
N GLY A 227 4.44 -11.51 -20.26
CA GLY A 227 3.64 -10.80 -21.27
C GLY A 227 2.13 -11.06 -21.18
N PHE A 228 1.71 -12.28 -20.84
CA PHE A 228 0.28 -12.60 -20.70
C PHE A 228 -0.38 -11.88 -19.50
N PHE A 229 0.38 -11.54 -18.47
CA PHE A 229 -0.12 -10.86 -17.28
C PHE A 229 -0.43 -9.38 -17.54
N LEU A 230 0.13 -8.78 -18.60
CA LEU A 230 -0.17 -7.40 -18.98
C LEU A 230 -1.67 -7.16 -19.18
N THR A 231 -2.41 -8.15 -19.70
CA THR A 231 -3.87 -8.06 -19.84
C THR A 231 -4.57 -8.00 -18.49
N VAL A 232 -4.16 -8.85 -17.55
CA VAL A 232 -4.68 -8.85 -16.17
C VAL A 232 -4.36 -7.52 -15.49
N TRP A 233 -3.13 -7.04 -15.65
CA TRP A 233 -2.67 -5.78 -15.10
C TRP A 233 -3.47 -4.57 -15.64
N ARG A 234 -3.69 -4.50 -16.96
CA ARG A 234 -4.52 -3.45 -17.58
C ARG A 234 -5.94 -3.44 -17.04
N PHE A 235 -6.51 -4.61 -16.74
CA PHE A 235 -7.82 -4.73 -16.12
C PHE A 235 -7.80 -4.22 -14.67
N VAL A 236 -6.85 -4.68 -13.86
CA VAL A 236 -6.68 -4.28 -12.44
C VAL A 236 -6.48 -2.77 -12.31
N CYS A 237 -5.68 -2.16 -13.20
CA CYS A 237 -5.45 -0.73 -13.26
C CYS A 237 -6.73 0.12 -13.41
N ARG A 238 -7.86 -0.45 -13.85
CA ARG A 238 -9.14 0.29 -13.92
C ARG A 238 -9.73 0.57 -12.53
N PHE A 239 -9.31 -0.17 -11.51
CA PHE A 239 -9.80 -0.06 -10.13
C PHE A 239 -8.86 0.77 -9.23
N LEU A 240 -7.68 1.12 -9.73
CA LEU A 240 -6.69 1.90 -8.99
C LEU A 240 -6.90 3.40 -9.20
N ASP A 241 -6.84 4.16 -8.12
CA ASP A 241 -6.83 5.61 -8.18
C ASP A 241 -5.48 6.15 -8.71
N LYS A 242 -5.44 7.44 -9.03
CA LYS A 242 -4.27 8.10 -9.61
C LYS A 242 -3.06 8.01 -8.66
N ALA A 243 -3.26 8.30 -7.38
CA ALA A 243 -2.19 8.32 -6.38
C ALA A 243 -1.53 6.93 -6.20
N THR A 244 -2.32 5.86 -6.24
CA THR A 244 -1.81 4.49 -6.15
C THR A 244 -1.04 4.11 -7.42
N LYS A 245 -1.55 4.46 -8.61
CA LYS A 245 -0.86 4.21 -9.89
C LYS A 245 0.52 4.84 -9.95
N GLU A 246 0.66 6.08 -9.47
CA GLU A 246 1.93 6.81 -9.45
C GLU A 246 2.99 6.16 -8.54
N LYS A 247 2.55 5.39 -7.54
CA LYS A 247 3.43 4.65 -6.63
C LYS A 247 3.87 3.29 -7.20
N ILE A 248 3.21 2.79 -8.25
CA ILE A 248 3.53 1.49 -8.84
C ILE A 248 4.59 1.63 -9.94
N VAL A 249 5.62 0.80 -9.87
CA VAL A 249 6.69 0.68 -10.87
C VAL A 249 6.75 -0.76 -11.34
N ILE A 250 6.60 -0.97 -12.64
CA ILE A 250 6.92 -2.25 -13.27
C ILE A 250 8.42 -2.25 -13.52
N VAL A 251 9.15 -3.16 -12.88
CA VAL A 251 10.59 -3.22 -12.97
C VAL A 251 10.97 -3.95 -14.25
N THR A 252 11.61 -3.21 -15.15
CA THR A 252 12.26 -3.74 -16.35
C THR A 252 13.77 -3.62 -16.21
N GLU A 253 14.51 -4.41 -16.99
CA GLU A 253 15.96 -4.33 -17.06
C GLU A 253 16.44 -2.89 -17.35
N GLY A 254 17.61 -2.53 -16.80
CA GLY A 254 18.22 -1.21 -16.97
C GLY A 254 17.89 -0.25 -15.83
N GLU A 255 17.28 0.89 -16.15
CA GLU A 255 17.13 1.99 -15.19
C GLU A 255 16.20 1.66 -14.02
N GLU A 256 15.07 1.01 -14.29
CA GLU A 256 14.09 0.69 -13.26
C GLU A 256 14.59 -0.40 -12.31
N GLU A 257 15.32 -1.40 -12.82
CA GLU A 257 16.01 -2.38 -11.99
C GLU A 257 17.07 -1.74 -11.09
N ARG A 258 17.87 -0.80 -11.63
CA ARG A 258 18.85 -0.06 -10.84
C ARG A 258 18.17 0.75 -9.73
N LYS A 259 17.12 1.51 -10.04
CA LYS A 259 16.35 2.29 -9.05
C LYS A 259 15.72 1.39 -7.99
N PHE A 260 15.19 0.23 -8.37
CA PHE A 260 14.66 -0.75 -7.44
C PHE A 260 15.74 -1.24 -6.47
N LYS A 261 16.90 -1.68 -6.98
CA LYS A 261 17.99 -2.16 -6.13
C LYS A 261 18.56 -1.06 -5.23
N GLU A 262 18.63 0.18 -5.72
CA GLU A 262 19.04 1.35 -4.94
C GLU A 262 18.05 1.70 -3.82
N GLU A 263 16.75 1.54 -4.05
CA GLU A 263 15.71 1.80 -3.04
C GLU A 263 15.69 0.71 -1.97
N ILE A 264 15.74 -0.57 -2.35
CA ILE A 264 15.66 -1.66 -1.38
C ILE A 264 16.98 -1.82 -0.59
N GLU A 265 18.12 -1.53 -1.22
CA GLU A 265 19.47 -1.84 -0.71
C GLU A 265 19.75 -3.35 -0.60
N LEU A 266 21.05 -3.69 -0.69
CA LEU A 266 21.47 -5.09 -0.71
C LEU A 266 21.17 -5.83 0.60
N ASP A 267 21.21 -5.15 1.75
CA ASP A 267 21.01 -5.78 3.06
C ASP A 267 19.54 -6.07 3.39
N ALA A 268 18.59 -5.48 2.67
CA ALA A 268 17.16 -5.80 2.78
C ALA A 268 16.62 -6.63 1.60
N LEU A 269 17.34 -6.64 0.47
CA LEU A 269 16.95 -7.45 -0.68
C LEU A 269 17.34 -8.93 -0.45
N PRO A 270 16.42 -9.90 -0.62
CA PRO A 270 16.76 -11.31 -0.47
C PRO A 270 17.82 -11.77 -1.48
N GLU A 271 18.61 -12.77 -1.10
CA GLU A 271 19.65 -13.38 -1.96
C GLU A 271 19.11 -13.84 -3.32
N GLU A 272 17.88 -14.38 -3.34
CA GLU A 272 17.21 -14.85 -4.57
C GLU A 272 16.92 -13.71 -5.57
N TYR A 273 16.98 -12.46 -5.11
CA TYR A 273 16.80 -11.26 -5.92
C TYR A 273 18.11 -10.47 -6.10
N GLY A 274 19.25 -11.07 -5.72
CA GLY A 274 20.58 -10.49 -5.88
C GLY A 274 21.03 -9.58 -4.73
N GLY A 275 20.41 -9.70 -3.56
CA GLY A 275 20.85 -9.02 -2.34
C GLY A 275 21.66 -9.92 -1.40
N ARG A 276 21.67 -9.56 -0.11
CA ARG A 276 22.38 -10.24 0.98
C ARG A 276 21.46 -10.66 2.13
N ALA A 277 20.18 -10.29 2.06
CA ALA A 277 19.25 -10.56 3.14
C ALA A 277 18.79 -12.02 3.08
N LYS A 278 18.66 -12.65 4.25
CA LYS A 278 17.97 -13.93 4.35
C LYS A 278 16.46 -13.70 4.32
N LEU A 279 15.78 -14.37 3.41
CA LEU A 279 14.34 -14.29 3.28
C LEU A 279 13.63 -14.74 4.57
N THR A 280 12.83 -13.84 5.15
CA THR A 280 12.08 -14.08 6.39
C THR A 280 10.58 -14.06 6.10
N LEU A 281 9.89 -15.16 6.43
CA LEU A 281 8.45 -15.23 6.23
C LEU A 281 7.72 -14.36 7.25
N ILE A 282 6.57 -13.83 6.84
CA ILE A 282 5.84 -12.88 7.69
C ILE A 282 5.39 -13.49 9.04
N GLN A 283 5.07 -14.79 9.08
CA GLN A 283 4.76 -15.49 10.32
C GLN A 283 5.96 -15.60 11.28
N ASP A 284 7.19 -15.60 10.75
CA ASP A 284 8.42 -15.79 11.55
C ASP A 284 8.96 -14.45 12.08
N VAL A 285 8.33 -13.33 11.73
CA VAL A 285 8.73 -11.99 12.18
C VAL A 285 8.22 -11.74 13.59
N LEU A 286 9.16 -11.42 14.47
CA LEU A 286 8.87 -10.91 15.81
C LEU A 286 8.70 -9.39 15.75
N LEU A 287 7.52 -8.91 16.17
CA LEU A 287 7.28 -7.48 16.28
C LEU A 287 8.03 -6.91 17.50
N PRO A 288 8.53 -5.66 17.44
CA PRO A 288 9.08 -4.98 18.61
C PRO A 288 8.02 -4.94 19.73
N GLN A 289 8.42 -5.21 20.97
CA GLN A 289 7.51 -5.16 22.15
C GLN A 289 6.87 -3.78 22.36
N THR A 290 7.39 -2.75 21.69
CA THR A 290 6.92 -1.35 21.69
C THR A 290 5.90 -1.03 20.60
N ALA A 291 5.43 -2.02 19.82
CA ALA A 291 4.32 -1.78 18.89
C ALA A 291 3.11 -1.22 19.67
N PRO A 292 2.56 -0.06 19.31
CA PRO A 292 1.47 0.54 20.06
C PRO A 292 0.30 -0.43 20.19
N GLN A 293 -0.27 -0.53 21.39
CA GLN A 293 -1.55 -1.19 21.67
C GLN A 293 -2.76 -0.54 20.94
N MET A 294 -2.50 0.29 19.92
CA MET A 294 -3.47 1.07 19.14
C MET A 294 -4.38 0.23 18.23
N LEU A 295 -4.31 -1.10 18.35
CA LEU A 295 -5.27 -2.03 17.74
C LEU A 295 -6.21 -2.69 18.74
N THR A 296 -5.97 -2.55 20.05
CA THR A 296 -6.87 -3.02 21.10
C THR A 296 -7.58 -1.84 21.73
N THR A 297 -8.84 -1.64 21.38
CA THR A 297 -9.72 -0.77 22.18
C THR A 297 -9.87 -1.40 23.56
N ASN A 298 -9.17 -0.86 24.56
CA ASN A 298 -9.49 -1.10 25.95
C ASN A 298 -10.87 -0.50 26.23
N ASN A 299 -11.88 -1.37 26.34
CA ASN A 299 -13.08 -1.06 27.13
C ASN A 299 -12.96 -1.83 28.43
N ASP A 300 -12.22 -1.25 29.37
CA ASP A 300 -12.39 -1.52 30.79
C ASP A 300 -12.60 -0.15 31.45
N ASN A 301 -13.88 0.24 31.64
CA ASN A 301 -14.42 0.75 32.90
C ASN A 301 -15.87 1.27 32.75
N VAL A 302 -16.75 0.61 33.52
CA VAL A 302 -18.16 0.89 33.88
C VAL A 302 -19.24 0.48 32.88
#